data_AF-A0A7C4FB51-F1
#
_entry.id   AF-A0A7C4FB51-F1
#
_cell.length_a   1.000
_cell.length_b   1.000
_cell.length_c   1.000
_cell.angle_alpha   90.00
_cell.angle_beta   90.00
_cell.angle_gamma   90.00
#
_symmetry.space_group_name_H-M   'P 1'
#
loop_
_entity.id
_entity.type
_entity.pdbx_description
1 polymer ?
#
loop_
_entity_poly.entity_id
_entity_poly.type
_entity_poly.pdbx_seq_one_letter_code
_entity_poly.pdbx_strand_id
1 'polypeptide(L)'
;MFKFRSEQKIFQVGKVKVGGQPGENPTVLIGTIFYTGHKIVQDHKEGVFNKEEAKKLILKQDELSDRFGLPCMLDVVGVNDKSMIKFIDFVAEVTDTPFLIDAMTAEARIAGAKHVAEVGLS
;
A
#
# COMPACT_ATOMS: atom_id res chain seq x y z
N MET A 1 21.43 17.97 -14.13
CA MET A 1 20.20 17.29 -13.66
C MET A 1 19.52 16.67 -14.87
N PHE A 2 19.19 15.39 -14.81
CA PHE A 2 18.54 14.70 -15.94
C PHE A 2 17.14 15.30 -16.17
N LYS A 3 16.76 15.52 -17.43
CA LYS A 3 15.44 16.08 -17.79
C LYS A 3 14.88 15.31 -18.98
N PHE A 4 13.65 14.82 -18.84
CA PHE A 4 12.97 14.16 -19.93
C PHE A 4 12.47 15.18 -20.94
N ARG A 5 12.54 14.83 -22.24
CA ARG A 5 11.97 15.64 -23.33
C ARG A 5 10.45 15.58 -23.37
N SER A 6 9.90 14.40 -23.08
CA SER A 6 8.46 14.19 -23.00
C SER A 6 7.89 14.88 -21.76
N GLU A 7 6.70 15.45 -21.91
CA GLU A 7 5.94 15.97 -20.79
C GLU A 7 5.69 14.86 -19.75
N GLN A 8 6.04 15.15 -18.49
CA GLN A 8 5.84 14.21 -17.38
C GLN A 8 4.48 14.46 -16.76
N LYS A 9 3.75 13.38 -16.49
CA LYS A 9 2.47 13.46 -15.78
C LYS A 9 2.70 13.43 -14.28
N ILE A 10 1.82 14.10 -13.55
CA ILE A 10 1.76 14.04 -12.09
C ILE A 10 0.36 13.54 -11.73
N PHE A 11 0.31 12.49 -10.92
CA PHE A 11 -0.92 11.92 -10.40
C PHE A 11 -1.02 12.20 -8.90
N GLN A 12 -2.21 12.56 -8.44
CA GLN A 12 -2.54 12.67 -7.02
C GLN A 12 -3.30 11.39 -6.61
N VAL A 13 -2.72 10.63 -5.69
CA VAL A 13 -3.32 9.40 -5.13
C VAL A 13 -3.45 9.60 -3.63
N GLY A 14 -4.68 9.83 -3.15
CA GLY A 14 -4.91 10.29 -1.78
C GLY A 14 -4.06 11.53 -1.48
N LYS A 15 -3.21 11.47 -0.44
CA LYS A 15 -2.26 12.54 -0.08
C LYS A 15 -0.93 12.53 -0.87
N VAL A 16 -0.68 11.52 -1.70
CA VAL A 16 0.63 11.29 -2.34
C VAL A 16 0.64 11.77 -3.81
N LYS A 17 1.69 12.51 -4.19
CA LYS A 17 1.96 12.89 -5.59
C LYS A 17 2.99 11.96 -6.21
N VAL A 18 2.71 11.44 -7.40
CA VAL A 18 3.61 10.55 -8.15
C VAL A 18 3.89 11.13 -9.53
N GLY A 19 5.15 11.16 -9.94
CA GLY A 19 5.59 11.61 -11.26
C GLY A 19 6.23 13.01 -11.24
N GLY A 20 6.28 13.64 -12.41
CA GLY A 20 7.00 14.91 -12.63
C GLY A 20 8.44 14.72 -13.12
N GLN A 21 9.15 15.83 -13.32
CA GLN A 21 10.56 15.82 -13.72
C GLN A 21 11.46 15.40 -12.55
N PRO A 22 12.67 14.86 -12.83
CA PRO A 22 13.64 14.57 -11.78
C PRO A 22 13.94 15.81 -10.94
N GLY A 23 13.73 15.72 -9.62
CA GLY A 23 13.89 16.82 -8.67
C GLY A 23 12.64 17.67 -8.41
N GLU A 24 11.53 17.41 -9.11
CA GLU A 24 10.27 18.13 -8.92
C GLU A 24 9.47 17.62 -7.71
N ASN A 25 9.34 16.29 -7.60
CA ASN A 25 8.71 15.63 -6.45
C ASN A 25 9.69 14.65 -5.81
N PRO A 26 9.63 14.43 -4.48
CA PRO A 26 10.41 13.39 -3.83
C PRO A 26 10.03 11.99 -4.36
N THR A 27 10.96 11.06 -4.27
CA THR A 27 10.70 9.65 -4.61
C THR A 27 9.65 9.07 -3.66
N VAL A 28 8.62 8.45 -4.22
CA VAL A 28 7.63 7.70 -3.44
C VAL A 28 8.18 6.31 -3.14
N LEU A 29 8.13 5.90 -1.87
CA LEU A 29 8.52 4.56 -1.43
C LEU A 29 7.28 3.71 -1.17
N ILE A 30 7.27 2.47 -1.64
CA ILE A 30 6.13 1.55 -1.46
C ILE A 30 6.62 0.35 -0.66
N GLY A 31 6.15 0.23 0.59
CA GLY A 31 6.50 -0.88 1.46
C GLY A 31 5.49 -2.01 1.35
N THR A 32 5.97 -3.22 1.06
CA THR A 32 5.12 -4.41 0.96
C THR A 32 4.81 -5.01 2.34
N ILE A 33 3.54 -5.34 2.57
CA ILE A 33 3.04 -6.01 3.77
C ILE A 33 2.22 -7.25 3.41
N PHE A 34 2.16 -8.22 4.32
CA PHE A 34 1.46 -9.51 4.17
C PHE A 34 1.88 -10.43 3.00
N TYR A 35 2.97 -10.13 2.29
CA TYR A 35 3.53 -10.99 1.24
C TYR A 35 3.83 -12.41 1.72
N THR A 36 3.78 -13.39 0.82
CA THR A 36 4.06 -14.80 1.12
C THR A 36 5.41 -14.96 1.83
N GLY A 37 5.40 -15.57 3.03
CA GLY A 37 6.59 -15.76 3.85
C GLY A 37 6.92 -14.59 4.77
N HIS A 38 6.07 -13.56 4.81
CA HIS A 38 6.17 -12.50 5.80
C HIS A 38 5.90 -13.06 7.20
N LYS A 39 6.91 -13.01 8.07
CA LYS A 39 6.91 -13.64 9.41
C LYS A 39 5.77 -13.21 10.34
N ILE A 40 5.13 -12.07 10.08
CA ILE A 40 4.00 -11.60 10.87
C ILE A 40 2.69 -12.30 10.49
N VAL A 41 2.63 -12.98 9.34
CA VAL A 41 1.46 -13.73 8.87
C VAL A 41 1.58 -15.18 9.29
N GLN A 42 0.60 -15.65 10.05
CA GLN A 42 0.53 -17.02 10.55
C GLN A 42 -0.21 -17.93 9.58
N ASP A 43 -1.25 -17.41 8.91
CA ASP A 43 -1.98 -18.10 7.85
C ASP A 43 -2.41 -17.09 6.77
N HIS A 44 -1.79 -17.20 5.59
CA HIS A 44 -2.10 -16.34 4.46
C HIS A 44 -3.50 -16.57 3.89
N LYS A 45 -4.01 -17.81 3.90
CA LYS A 45 -5.33 -18.11 3.33
C LYS A 45 -6.44 -17.59 4.22
N GLU A 46 -6.24 -17.71 5.53
CA GLU A 46 -7.21 -17.29 6.53
C GLU A 46 -7.09 -15.80 6.90
N GLY A 47 -6.00 -15.15 6.48
CA GLY A 47 -5.70 -13.76 6.85
C GLY A 47 -5.44 -13.61 8.34
N VAL A 48 -4.71 -14.58 8.93
CA VAL A 48 -4.33 -14.55 10.36
C VAL A 48 -2.91 -14.02 10.47
N PHE A 49 -2.73 -12.93 11.20
CA PHE A 49 -1.46 -12.23 11.33
C PHE A 49 -1.35 -11.54 12.70
N ASN A 50 -0.12 -11.20 13.08
CA ASN A 50 0.15 -10.40 14.27
C ASN A 50 -0.18 -8.93 13.98
N LYS A 51 -1.32 -8.47 14.48
CA LYS A 51 -1.79 -7.07 14.33
C LYS A 51 -0.84 -6.05 14.96
N GLU A 52 -0.23 -6.35 16.10
CA GLU A 52 0.67 -5.41 16.77
C GLU A 52 1.94 -5.17 15.95
N GLU A 53 2.57 -6.24 15.47
CA GLU A 53 3.76 -6.13 14.62
C GLU A 53 3.42 -5.50 13.25
N ALA A 54 2.27 -5.83 12.65
CA ALA A 54 1.82 -5.19 11.42
C ALA A 54 1.61 -3.67 11.61
N LYS A 55 0.92 -3.27 12.69
CA LYS A 55 0.71 -1.85 13.04
C LYS A 55 2.03 -1.13 13.24
N LYS A 56 2.97 -1.76 13.95
CA LYS A 56 4.31 -1.21 14.18
C LYS A 56 5.08 -0.97 12.88
N LEU A 57 5.02 -1.90 11.92
CA LEU A 57 5.67 -1.74 10.61
C LEU A 57 5.06 -0.59 9.81
N ILE A 58 3.72 -0.51 9.76
CA ILE A 58 3.00 0.55 9.05
C ILE A 58 3.34 1.92 9.65
N LEU A 59 3.18 2.07 10.96
CA LEU A 59 3.48 3.34 11.64
C LEU A 59 4.96 3.70 11.56
N LYS A 60 5.86 2.71 11.47
CA LYS A 60 7.28 2.99 11.26
C LYS A 60 7.52 3.56 9.86
N GLN A 61 6.84 3.08 8.84
CA GLN A 61 6.91 3.66 7.50
C GLN A 61 6.39 5.10 7.50
N ASP A 62 5.25 5.36 8.13
CA ASP A 62 4.68 6.70 8.23
C ASP A 62 5.64 7.66 8.97
N GLU A 63 6.21 7.24 10.10
CA GLU A 63 7.23 8.01 10.84
C GLU A 63 8.46 8.34 9.96
N LEU A 64 8.94 7.37 9.18
CA LEU A 64 10.09 7.56 8.29
C LEU A 64 9.73 8.50 7.13
N SER A 65 8.53 8.39 6.57
CA SER A 65 8.03 9.30 5.54
C SER A 65 8.05 10.74 6.03
N ASP A 66 7.48 10.99 7.21
CA ASP A 66 7.42 12.33 7.81
C ASP A 66 8.81 12.87 8.14
N ARG A 67 9.69 12.02 8.70
CA ARG A 67 11.04 12.42 9.10
C ARG A 67 11.94 12.78 7.91
N PHE A 68 11.82 12.07 6.79
CA PHE A 68 12.71 12.25 5.64
C PHE A 68 12.06 13.01 4.48
N GLY A 69 10.78 13.35 4.58
CA GLY A 69 10.04 14.02 3.50
C GLY A 69 9.88 13.16 2.24
N LEU A 70 9.90 11.84 2.41
CA LEU A 70 9.73 10.86 1.33
C LEU A 70 8.32 10.27 1.43
N PRO A 71 7.37 10.67 0.55
CA PRO A 71 6.02 10.13 0.58
C PRO A 71 6.03 8.61 0.47
N CYS A 72 5.09 7.96 1.13
CA CYS A 72 4.98 6.52 1.10
C CYS A 72 3.60 6.04 0.63
N MET A 73 3.57 4.80 0.16
CA MET A 73 2.37 3.99 -0.03
C MET A 73 2.62 2.60 0.55
N LEU A 74 1.58 1.80 0.65
CA LEU A 74 1.69 0.39 1.01
C LEU A 74 1.39 -0.50 -0.19
N ASP A 75 2.06 -1.64 -0.24
CA ASP A 75 1.74 -2.73 -1.17
C ASP A 75 1.14 -3.88 -0.36
N VAL A 76 -0.19 -4.04 -0.44
CA VAL A 76 -0.97 -4.95 0.38
C VAL A 76 -1.19 -6.24 -0.39
N VAL A 77 -0.49 -7.29 0.04
CA VAL A 77 -0.48 -8.57 -0.69
C VAL A 77 -1.46 -9.56 -0.07
N GLY A 78 -2.48 -9.95 -0.83
CA GLY A 78 -3.41 -11.03 -0.50
C GLY A 78 -3.24 -12.25 -1.40
N VAL A 79 -3.70 -13.42 -0.93
CA VAL A 79 -3.65 -14.68 -1.72
C VAL A 79 -5.02 -15.15 -2.19
N ASN A 80 -6.09 -14.64 -1.58
CA ASN A 80 -7.48 -14.91 -1.90
C ASN A 80 -8.37 -13.76 -1.40
N ASP A 81 -9.65 -13.80 -1.74
CA ASP A 81 -10.65 -12.77 -1.40
C ASP A 81 -10.71 -12.50 0.11
N LYS A 82 -10.76 -13.56 0.91
CA LYS A 82 -10.89 -13.49 2.37
C LYS A 82 -9.71 -12.80 3.05
N SER A 83 -8.50 -13.18 2.69
CA SER A 83 -7.27 -12.59 3.23
C SER A 83 -7.09 -11.15 2.75
N MET A 84 -7.36 -10.89 1.47
CA MET A 84 -7.28 -9.55 0.89
C MET A 84 -8.17 -8.56 1.64
N ILE A 85 -9.45 -8.89 1.83
CA ILE A 85 -10.41 -8.03 2.55
C ILE A 85 -9.93 -7.73 3.97
N LYS A 86 -9.51 -8.76 4.73
CA LYS A 86 -9.01 -8.59 6.09
C LYS A 86 -7.77 -7.71 6.18
N PHE A 87 -6.85 -7.84 5.22
CA PHE A 87 -5.64 -7.04 5.18
C PHE A 87 -5.95 -5.58 4.84
N ILE A 88 -6.84 -5.33 3.86
CA ILE A 88 -7.30 -3.98 3.51
C ILE A 88 -7.96 -3.30 4.71
N ASP A 89 -8.91 -3.96 5.37
CA ASP A 89 -9.62 -3.40 6.54
C ASP A 89 -8.64 -2.99 7.63
N PHE A 90 -7.66 -3.85 7.92
CA PHE A 90 -6.65 -3.57 8.93
C PHE A 90 -5.73 -2.42 8.53
N VAL A 91 -5.30 -2.34 7.28
CA VAL A 91 -4.45 -1.24 6.80
C VAL A 91 -5.20 0.09 6.91
N ALA A 92 -6.46 0.12 6.49
CA ALA A 92 -7.31 1.31 6.58
C ALA A 92 -7.63 1.73 8.03
N GLU A 93 -7.67 0.78 8.98
CA GLU A 93 -7.80 1.09 10.41
C GLU A 93 -6.53 1.76 10.97
N VAL A 94 -5.35 1.44 10.43
CA VAL A 94 -4.06 1.86 10.98
C VAL A 94 -3.54 3.16 10.38
N THR A 95 -3.76 3.41 9.08
CA THR A 95 -3.18 4.55 8.37
C THR A 95 -4.06 5.04 7.22
N ASP A 96 -3.98 6.35 6.94
CA ASP A 96 -4.57 6.99 5.74
C ASP A 96 -3.61 6.97 4.54
N THR A 97 -2.48 6.28 4.65
CA THR A 97 -1.50 6.14 3.57
C THR A 97 -2.11 5.31 2.42
N PRO A 98 -2.07 5.79 1.15
CA PRO A 98 -2.61 5.04 0.03
C PRO A 98 -1.94 3.68 -0.12
N PHE A 99 -2.67 2.71 -0.68
CA PHE A 99 -2.16 1.36 -0.86
C PHE A 99 -2.52 0.75 -2.22
N LEU A 100 -1.72 -0.23 -2.62
CA LEU A 100 -1.96 -1.09 -3.79
C LEU A 100 -2.68 -2.36 -3.34
N ILE A 101 -3.61 -2.82 -4.18
CA ILE A 101 -4.28 -4.12 -4.03
C ILE A 101 -3.48 -5.13 -4.86
N ASP A 102 -2.54 -5.83 -4.22
CA ASP A 102 -1.67 -6.79 -4.91
C ASP A 102 -2.02 -8.24 -4.57
N ALA A 103 -2.11 -9.06 -5.61
CA ALA A 103 -2.29 -10.49 -5.46
C ALA A 103 -1.87 -11.17 -6.76
N MET A 104 -1.45 -12.43 -6.69
CA MET A 104 -1.13 -13.20 -7.90
C MET A 104 -2.38 -13.49 -8.75
N THR A 105 -3.53 -13.75 -8.10
CA THR A 105 -4.78 -14.12 -8.76
C THR A 105 -5.64 -12.90 -9.08
N ALA A 106 -6.35 -12.97 -10.21
CA ALA A 106 -7.25 -11.89 -10.61
C ALA A 106 -8.46 -11.78 -9.67
N GLU A 107 -8.94 -12.92 -9.19
CA GLU A 107 -10.08 -13.05 -8.29
C GLU A 107 -9.85 -12.25 -6.99
N ALA A 108 -8.68 -12.43 -6.36
CA ALA A 108 -8.32 -11.70 -5.15
C ALA A 108 -8.23 -10.18 -5.39
N ARG A 109 -7.65 -9.75 -6.53
CA ARG A 109 -7.60 -8.33 -6.89
C ARG A 109 -8.99 -7.75 -7.14
N ILE A 110 -9.87 -8.48 -7.81
CA ILE A 110 -11.26 -8.07 -8.06
C ILE A 110 -12.03 -7.96 -6.74
N ALA A 111 -11.87 -8.92 -5.84
CA ALA A 111 -12.50 -8.90 -4.53
C ALA A 111 -12.03 -7.69 -3.71
N GLY A 112 -10.73 -7.43 -3.66
CA GLY A 112 -10.18 -6.24 -3.00
C GLY A 112 -10.72 -4.94 -3.62
N ALA A 113 -10.74 -4.84 -4.95
CA ALA A 113 -11.22 -3.66 -5.66
C ALA A 113 -12.72 -3.37 -5.42
N LYS A 114 -13.55 -4.42 -5.36
CA LYS A 114 -14.96 -4.29 -5.00
C LYS A 114 -15.11 -3.82 -3.56
N HIS A 115 -14.38 -4.45 -2.64
CA HIS A 115 -14.44 -4.13 -1.22
C HIS A 115 -14.10 -2.66 -0.95
N VAL A 116 -12.99 -2.14 -1.49
CA VAL A 116 -12.62 -0.73 -1.30
C VAL A 116 -13.68 0.24 -1.84
N ALA A 117 -14.36 -0.11 -2.93
CA ALA A 117 -15.45 0.71 -3.47
C ALA A 117 -16.70 0.66 -2.56
N GLU A 118 -17.01 -0.51 -2.00
CA GLU A 118 -18.13 -0.70 -1.07
C GLU A 118 -17.94 0.05 0.26
N VAL A 119 -16.71 0.11 0.77
CA VAL A 119 -16.40 0.77 2.05
C VAL A 119 -15.94 2.23 1.92
N GLY A 120 -15.90 2.78 0.69
CA GLY A 120 -15.57 4.18 0.45
C GLY A 120 -14.07 4.53 0.57
N LEU A 121 -13.20 3.57 0.26
CA LEU A 121 -11.73 3.73 0.23
C LEU A 121 -11.18 4.04 -1.18
N SER A 122 -12.04 4.14 -2.19
CA SER A 122 -11.69 4.43 -3.60
C SER A 122 -12.13 5.81 -4.06
#